data_AF-A0A9D7VS10-F1
#
_entry.id   AF-A0A9D7VS10-F1
#
_cell.length_a   1.000
_cell.length_b   1.000
_cell.length_c   1.000
_cell.angle_alpha   90.00
_cell.angle_beta   90.00
_cell.angle_gamma   90.00
#
_symmetry.space_group_name_H-M   'P 1'
#
loop_
_entity.id
_entity.type
_entity.pdbx_description
1 polymer ?
#
loop_
_entity_poly.entity_id
_entity_poly.type
_entity_poly.pdbx_seq_one_letter_code
_entity_poly.pdbx_strand_id
1 'polypeptide(L)'
;MKYWILLPDNEMIGGDLDRYQWTTILRSVSAHRSYRHAYRDAQVRPFNVAEFLILRKEMPRSISYCYDWISESAAALAIRYQDSPVSCDMAHGTLSLLEETSMDRI
;
A
#
# COMPACT_ATOMS: atom_id res chain seq x y z
N MET A 1 -17.47 -13.55 -1.04
CA MET A 1 -17.08 -13.72 0.37
C MET A 1 -16.68 -15.17 0.59
N LYS A 2 -15.38 -15.47 0.72
CA LYS A 2 -14.92 -16.80 1.16
C LYS A 2 -13.47 -16.73 1.66
N TYR A 3 -13.28 -16.31 2.92
CA TYR A 3 -11.98 -16.24 3.61
C TYR A 3 -11.88 -17.24 4.78
N TRP A 4 -12.51 -18.41 4.66
CA TRP A 4 -12.50 -19.43 5.72
C TRP A 4 -12.36 -20.85 5.15
N ILE A 5 -11.63 -21.02 4.06
CA ILE A 5 -11.15 -22.35 3.67
C ILE A 5 -9.70 -22.43 4.14
N LEU A 6 -9.51 -23.29 5.15
CA LEU A 6 -8.22 -23.83 5.54
C LEU A 6 -7.49 -24.23 4.25
N LEU A 7 -6.26 -23.71 4.05
CA LEU A 7 -5.47 -24.07 2.88
C LEU A 7 -5.52 -25.59 2.71
N PRO A 8 -5.90 -26.13 1.53
CA PRO A 8 -5.56 -27.50 1.24
C PRO A 8 -4.03 -27.60 1.34
N ASP A 9 -3.57 -28.48 2.22
CA ASP A 9 -2.15 -28.81 2.38
C ASP A 9 -1.53 -28.96 0.99
N ASN A 10 -0.44 -28.23 0.72
CA ASN A 10 0.38 -28.32 -0.50
C ASN A 10 -0.06 -27.52 -1.77
N GLU A 11 -0.73 -26.38 -1.68
CA GLU A 11 -0.53 -25.36 -2.73
C GLU A 11 0.71 -24.51 -2.40
N MET A 12 1.79 -24.76 -3.15
CA MET A 12 3.06 -24.04 -3.05
C MET A 12 2.80 -22.53 -3.10
N ILE A 13 3.09 -21.81 -2.00
CA ILE A 13 3.02 -20.35 -1.91
C ILE A 13 3.79 -19.77 -3.10
N GLY A 14 3.10 -19.07 -4.02
CA GLY A 14 3.64 -18.63 -5.30
C GLY A 14 3.13 -19.39 -6.55
N GLY A 15 2.12 -20.26 -6.40
CA GLY A 15 1.44 -20.91 -7.52
C GLY A 15 0.61 -19.96 -8.40
N ASP A 16 0.08 -20.48 -9.51
CA ASP A 16 -0.73 -19.71 -10.47
C ASP A 16 -1.97 -19.04 -9.84
N LEU A 17 -2.53 -19.65 -8.78
CA LEU A 17 -3.67 -19.12 -8.04
C LEU A 17 -3.32 -17.82 -7.30
N ASP A 18 -2.18 -17.78 -6.60
CA ASP A 18 -1.71 -16.58 -5.90
C ASP A 18 -1.46 -15.44 -6.87
N ARG A 19 -0.86 -15.73 -8.03
CA ARG A 19 -0.65 -14.73 -9.09
C ARG A 19 -1.96 -14.10 -9.54
N TYR A 20 -3.02 -14.90 -9.68
CA TYR A 20 -4.34 -14.39 -10.07
C TYR A 20 -4.93 -13.47 -8.99
N GLN A 21 -4.82 -13.86 -7.71
CA GLN A 21 -5.30 -13.04 -6.59
C GLN A 21 -4.60 -11.68 -6.54
N TRP A 22 -3.26 -11.66 -6.61
CA TRP A 22 -2.49 -10.41 -6.59
C TRP A 22 -2.73 -9.54 -7.82
N THR A 23 -2.91 -10.16 -8.99
CA THR A 23 -3.31 -9.44 -10.21
C THR A 23 -4.70 -8.81 -10.06
N THR A 24 -5.63 -9.50 -9.39
CA THR A 24 -6.98 -9.00 -9.14
C THR A 24 -6.94 -7.80 -8.19
N ILE A 25 -6.14 -7.86 -7.12
CA ILE A 25 -5.91 -6.71 -6.21
C ILE A 25 -5.32 -5.53 -6.99
N LEU A 26 -4.27 -5.74 -7.77
CA LEU A 26 -3.68 -4.68 -8.58
C LEU A 26 -4.67 -4.07 -9.59
N ARG A 27 -5.63 -4.85 -10.10
CA ARG A 27 -6.68 -4.33 -10.99
C ARG A 27 -7.75 -3.54 -10.24
N SER A 28 -8.17 -3.97 -9.04
CA SER A 28 -9.19 -3.27 -8.26
C SER A 28 -8.75 -1.86 -7.85
N VAL A 29 -7.46 -1.69 -7.53
CA VAL A 29 -6.86 -0.39 -7.26
C VAL A 29 -6.25 0.27 -8.51
N SER A 30 -6.57 -0.21 -9.72
CA SER A 30 -6.08 0.34 -10.99
C SER A 30 -4.55 0.57 -11.03
N ALA A 31 -3.81 -0.33 -10.39
CA ALA A 31 -2.37 -0.32 -10.19
C ALA A 31 -1.63 -1.28 -11.13
N HIS A 32 -2.34 -2.19 -11.82
CA HIS A 32 -1.74 -3.25 -12.63
C HIS A 32 -0.74 -2.75 -13.70
N ARG A 33 -1.04 -1.65 -14.39
CA ARG A 33 -0.13 -1.06 -15.40
C ARG A 33 1.09 -0.41 -14.75
N SER A 34 0.87 0.38 -13.69
CA SER A 34 1.93 1.05 -12.95
C SER A 34 2.88 0.06 -12.27
N TYR A 35 2.35 -1.04 -11.73
CA TYR A 35 3.14 -2.13 -11.17
C TYR A 35 4.07 -2.75 -12.21
N ARG A 36 3.55 -3.10 -13.41
CA ARG A 36 4.38 -3.63 -14.49
C ARG A 36 5.43 -2.64 -15.00
N HIS A 37 5.18 -1.35 -14.84
CA HIS A 37 6.15 -0.31 -15.19
C HIS A 37 7.28 -0.21 -14.16
N ALA A 38 6.94 -0.25 -12.87
CA ALA A 38 7.88 -0.18 -11.75
C ALA A 38 8.72 -1.46 -11.62
N TYR A 39 8.10 -2.64 -11.80
CA TYR A 39 8.74 -3.94 -11.73
C TYR A 39 8.78 -4.58 -13.12
N ARG A 40 9.69 -4.10 -13.98
CA ARG A 40 9.89 -4.64 -15.32
C ARG A 40 10.28 -6.12 -15.23
N ASP A 41 9.56 -6.96 -15.97
CA ASP A 41 9.80 -8.41 -16.11
C ASP A 41 9.73 -9.26 -14.83
N ALA A 42 9.35 -8.67 -13.69
CA ALA A 42 9.09 -9.42 -12.49
C ALA A 42 7.73 -10.13 -12.60
N GLN A 43 7.71 -11.44 -12.36
CA GLN A 43 6.48 -12.14 -12.04
C GLN A 43 5.80 -11.45 -10.84
N VAL A 44 4.46 -11.41 -10.83
CA VAL A 44 3.71 -10.81 -9.72
C VAL A 44 4.01 -11.62 -8.46
N ARG A 45 4.84 -11.04 -7.58
CA ARG A 45 5.20 -11.62 -6.29
C ARG A 45 4.43 -10.91 -5.19
N PRO A 46 3.88 -11.65 -4.20
CA PRO A 46 3.14 -11.07 -3.08
C PRO A 46 3.87 -9.89 -2.42
N PHE A 47 5.17 -10.09 -2.14
CA PHE A 47 6.01 -9.10 -1.46
C PHE A 47 6.15 -7.80 -2.26
N ASN A 48 6.45 -7.89 -3.56
CA ASN A 48 6.54 -6.72 -4.43
C ASN A 48 5.20 -5.97 -4.53
N VAL A 49 4.07 -6.68 -4.49
CA VAL A 49 2.75 -6.03 -4.52
C VAL A 49 2.47 -5.31 -3.21
N ALA A 50 2.81 -5.91 -2.06
CA ALA A 50 2.71 -5.27 -0.76
C ALA A 50 3.59 -4.01 -0.69
N GLU A 51 4.86 -4.10 -1.10
CA GLU A 51 5.76 -2.94 -1.21
C GLU A 51 5.14 -1.82 -2.03
N PHE A 52 4.64 -2.17 -3.21
CA PHE A 52 4.12 -1.22 -4.18
C PHE A 52 2.86 -0.50 -3.70
N LEU A 53 2.00 -1.21 -2.97
CA LEU A 53 0.74 -0.66 -2.47
C LEU A 53 0.88 -0.01 -1.10
N ILE A 54 1.94 -0.27 -0.35
CA ILE A 54 2.10 0.27 1.01
C ILE A 54 3.13 1.40 1.03
N LEU A 55 4.33 1.16 0.51
CA LEU A 55 5.50 2.00 0.79
C LEU A 55 5.91 2.92 -0.37
N ARG A 56 5.60 2.56 -1.62
CA ARG A 56 6.05 3.33 -2.79
C ARG A 56 5.29 4.64 -2.97
N LYS A 57 5.91 5.77 -2.61
CA LYS A 57 5.34 7.11 -2.79
C LYS A 57 5.12 7.48 -4.28
N GLU A 58 5.80 6.82 -5.22
CA GLU A 58 5.57 7.04 -6.66
C GLU A 58 4.22 6.49 -7.14
N MET A 59 3.57 5.62 -6.34
CA MET A 59 2.23 5.10 -6.61
C MET A 59 1.19 5.97 -5.89
N PRO A 60 0.32 6.72 -6.61
CA PRO A 60 -0.62 7.65 -5.98
C PRO A 60 -1.71 7.00 -5.10
N ARG A 61 -1.82 5.67 -5.13
CA ARG A 61 -2.73 4.93 -4.26
C ARG A 61 -2.00 4.08 -3.23
N SER A 62 -0.69 4.26 -3.07
CA SER A 62 0.01 3.62 -1.97
C SER A 62 -0.42 4.25 -0.64
N ILE A 63 -0.35 3.47 0.43
CA ILE A 63 -0.68 3.97 1.77
C ILE A 63 0.22 5.15 2.13
N SER A 64 1.53 5.04 1.86
CA SER A 64 2.48 6.13 2.08
C SER A 64 2.10 7.42 1.35
N TYR A 65 1.81 7.35 0.05
CA TYR A 65 1.37 8.54 -0.71
C TYR A 65 0.06 9.12 -0.17
N CYS A 66 -0.92 8.26 0.14
CA CYS A 66 -2.21 8.73 0.67
C CYS A 66 -2.03 9.45 2.00
N TYR A 67 -1.21 8.94 2.91
CA TYR A 67 -0.94 9.58 4.19
C TYR A 67 -0.13 10.87 4.07
N ASP A 68 0.80 10.94 3.12
CA ASP A 68 1.52 12.17 2.79
C ASP A 68 0.53 13.28 2.40
N TRP A 69 -0.35 12.96 1.46
CA TRP A 69 -1.36 13.90 0.98
C TRP A 69 -2.39 14.29 2.05
N ILE A 70 -2.79 13.35 2.91
CA ILE A 70 -3.66 13.63 4.06
C ILE A 70 -2.96 14.56 5.05
N SER A 71 -1.69 14.30 5.38
CA SER A 71 -0.90 15.13 6.30
C SER A 71 -0.75 16.55 5.77
N GLU A 72 -0.40 16.72 4.50
CA GLU A 72 -0.32 18.03 3.84
C GLU A 72 -1.66 18.77 3.84
N SER A 73 -2.74 18.08 3.48
CA SER A 73 -4.09 18.65 3.44
C SER A 73 -4.57 19.06 4.83
N ALA A 74 -4.34 18.21 5.84
CA ALA A 74 -4.68 18.49 7.23
C ALA A 74 -3.89 19.69 7.76
N ALA A 75 -2.58 19.77 7.49
CA ALA A 75 -1.75 20.90 7.87
C ALA A 75 -2.22 22.22 7.21
N ALA A 76 -2.59 22.18 5.94
CA ALA A 76 -3.13 23.34 5.24
C ALA A 76 -4.46 23.83 5.85
N LEU A 77 -5.35 22.91 6.25
CA LEU A 77 -6.59 23.25 6.94
C LEU A 77 -6.31 23.80 8.34
N ALA A 78 -5.36 23.21 9.08
CA ALA A 78 -5.00 23.66 10.42
C ALA A 78 -4.51 25.12 10.42
N ILE A 79 -3.68 25.49 9.44
CA ILE A 79 -3.24 26.87 9.24
C ILE A 79 -4.42 27.80 8.95
N ARG A 80 -5.36 27.36 8.09
CA ARG A 80 -6.52 28.17 7.69
C ARG A 80 -7.51 28.41 8.82
N TYR A 81 -7.77 27.39 9.63
CA TYR A 81 -8.72 27.45 10.73
C TYR A 81 -8.09 27.89 12.05
N GLN A 82 -6.76 28.04 12.10
CA GLN A 82 -6.00 28.36 13.30
C GLN A 82 -6.26 27.35 14.43
N ASP A 83 -6.49 26.10 14.06
CA ASP A 83 -6.80 25.00 14.97
C ASP A 83 -6.07 23.73 14.51
N SER A 84 -5.48 22.99 15.45
CA SER A 84 -4.74 21.76 15.16
C SER A 84 -5.45 20.60 15.86
N PRO A 85 -6.45 19.98 15.19
CA PRO A 85 -7.16 18.85 15.76
C PRO A 85 -6.25 17.63 15.87
N VAL A 86 -6.57 16.72 16.80
CA VAL A 86 -5.85 15.46 17.05
C VAL A 86 -5.65 14.62 15.79
N SER A 87 -6.54 14.75 14.80
CA SER A 87 -6.41 14.09 13.50
C SER A 87 -5.14 14.48 12.72
N CYS A 88 -4.63 15.71 12.90
CA CYS A 88 -3.38 16.14 12.28
C CYS A 88 -2.20 15.39 12.86
N ASP A 89 -2.13 15.30 14.19
CA ASP A 89 -1.09 14.55 14.91
C ASP A 89 -1.16 13.06 14.57
N MET A 90 -2.37 12.50 14.45
CA MET A 90 -2.57 11.09 14.07
C MET A 90 -2.11 10.80 12.62
N ALA A 91 -2.44 11.69 11.68
CA ALA A 91 -2.00 11.56 10.29
C ALA A 91 -0.47 11.66 10.19
N HIS A 92 0.12 12.63 10.89
CA HIS A 92 1.56 12.83 10.93
C HIS A 92 2.28 11.65 11.56
N GLY A 93 1.81 11.17 12.73
CA GLY A 93 2.40 10.01 13.40
C GLY A 93 2.32 8.74 12.56
N THR A 94 1.23 8.53 11.82
CA THR A 94 1.12 7.38 10.90
C THR A 94 2.07 7.51 9.71
N LEU A 95 2.24 8.72 9.17
CA LEU A 95 3.20 8.98 8.11
C LEU A 95 4.64 8.72 8.57
N SER A 96 5.01 9.18 9.77
CA SER A 96 6.35 8.90 10.35
C SER A 96 6.61 7.41 10.49
N LEU A 97 5.62 6.63 10.95
CA LEU A 97 5.73 5.17 11.01
C LEU A 97 6.00 4.56 9.62
N LEU A 98 5.31 5.04 8.58
CA LEU A 98 5.47 4.55 7.21
C LEU A 98 6.82 4.94 6.61
N GLU A 99 7.38 6.09 6.98
CA GLU A 99 8.71 6.55 6.53
C GLU A 99 9.85 5.78 7.21
N GLU A 100 9.68 5.40 8.48
CA GLU A 100 10.65 4.58 9.21
C GLU A 100 10.62 3.10 8.82
N THR A 101 9.54 2.66 8.17
CA THR A 101 9.36 1.28 7.74
C THR A 101 10.03 1.03 6.38
N SER A 102 11.29 0.57 6.41
CA SER A 102 11.92 -0.07 5.25
C SER A 102 11.41 -1.51 5.10
N MET A 103 11.26 -2.02 3.88
CA MET A 103 10.91 -3.43 3.64
C MET A 103 11.89 -4.43 4.23
N ASP A 104 13.14 -4.03 4.49
CA ASP A 104 14.11 -4.87 5.20
C ASP A 104 13.73 -5.11 6.68
N ARG A 105 12.75 -4.36 7.20
CA ARG A 105 12.24 -4.43 8.59
C ARG A 105 10.86 -5.11 8.71
N ILE A 106 10.22 -5.52 7.59
CA ILE A 106 8.94 -6.26 7.58
C ILE A 106 9.22 -7.73 7.30
#